data_AF-A0A1A8KBM0-F1
#
_entry.id   AF-A0A1A8KBM0-F1
#
_cell.length_a   1.000
_cell.length_b   1.000
_cell.length_c   1.000
_cell.angle_alpha   90.00
_cell.angle_beta   90.00
_cell.angle_gamma   90.00
#
_symmetry.space_group_name_H-M   'P 1'
#
loop_
_entity.id
_entity.type
_entity.pdbx_description
1 polymer ?
#
loop_
_entity_poly.entity_id
_entity_poly.type
_entity_poly.pdbx_seq_one_letter_code
_entity_poly.pdbx_strand_id
1 'polypeptide(L)' 'WGTVCDDAWDIKDAQVVCRAMNCGTAKKARSSAFFGPGQGEIWLDDVACTGNETSLLHCPRPPFGENNCR' A
#
# COMPACT_ATOMS: atom_id res chain seq x y z
N TRP A 1 11.27 8.86 1.38
CA TRP A 1 9.81 8.95 1.54
C TRP A 1 9.17 8.98 0.17
N GLY A 2 7.96 8.46 0.04
CA GLY A 2 7.18 8.43 -1.19
C GLY A 2 5.85 7.71 -0.96
N THR A 3 5.05 7.55 -2.02
CA THR A 3 3.68 7.01 -1.96
C THR A 3 3.61 5.56 -2.44
N VAL A 4 2.42 4.98 -2.28
CA VAL A 4 2.03 3.66 -2.80
C VAL A 4 0.86 3.90 -3.76
N CYS A 5 0.90 3.32 -4.96
CA CYS A 5 -0.22 3.39 -5.88
C CYS A 5 -1.42 2.57 -5.38
N ASP A 6 -2.62 2.97 -5.78
CA ASP A 6 -3.87 2.29 -5.44
C ASP A 6 -4.27 1.17 -6.41
N ASP A 7 -3.45 0.88 -7.44
CA ASP A 7 -3.61 -0.31 -8.28
C ASP A 7 -3.48 -1.57 -7.41
N ALA A 8 -4.48 -2.46 -7.53
CA ALA A 8 -4.70 -3.64 -6.70
C ALA A 8 -4.86 -3.40 -5.19
N TRP A 9 -4.82 -2.15 -4.71
CA TRP A 9 -4.84 -1.83 -3.28
C TRP A 9 -6.16 -2.21 -2.60
N ASP A 10 -6.08 -3.16 -1.66
CA ASP A 10 -7.24 -3.74 -1.00
C ASP A 10 -7.13 -3.74 0.55
N ILE A 11 -8.15 -4.35 1.18
CA ILE A 11 -8.26 -4.37 2.65
C ILE A 11 -7.16 -5.22 3.31
N LYS A 12 -6.57 -6.19 2.62
CA LYS A 12 -5.48 -7.02 3.11
C LYS A 12 -4.19 -6.21 3.16
N ASP A 13 -3.93 -5.38 2.17
CA ASP A 13 -2.78 -4.46 2.19
C ASP A 13 -2.91 -3.47 3.34
N ALA A 14 -4.10 -2.87 3.49
CA ALA A 14 -4.41 -2.01 4.63
C ALA A 14 -4.26 -2.74 5.98
N GLN A 15 -4.59 -4.04 6.04
CA GLN A 15 -4.42 -4.85 7.25
C GLN A 15 -2.95 -5.06 7.59
N VAL A 16 -2.08 -5.25 6.60
CA VAL A 16 -0.63 -5.33 6.80
C VAL A 16 -0.07 -4.01 7.32
N VAL A 17 -0.50 -2.87 6.76
CA VAL A 17 -0.14 -1.54 7.29
C VAL A 17 -0.57 -1.40 8.74
N CYS A 18 -1.82 -1.75 9.06
CA CYS A 18 -2.29 -1.62 10.43
C CYS A 18 -1.61 -2.56 11.41
N ARG A 19 -1.19 -3.76 10.96
CA ARG A 19 -0.36 -4.65 11.76
C ARG A 19 1.00 -4.03 12.05
N ALA A 20 1.68 -3.49 11.03
CA ALA A 20 2.99 -2.87 11.18
C ALA A 20 2.97 -1.64 12.12
N MET A 21 1.87 -0.89 12.11
CA MET A 21 1.68 0.31 12.94
C MET A 21 0.95 0.04 14.27
N ASN A 22 0.57 -1.22 14.53
CA ASN A 22 -0.23 -1.60 15.69
C ASN A 22 -1.56 -0.80 15.85
N CYS A 23 -2.27 -0.53 14.74
CA CYS A 23 -3.59 0.13 14.76
C CYS A 23 -4.80 -0.81 14.80
N GLY A 24 -4.58 -2.11 14.98
CA GLY A 24 -5.65 -3.12 15.07
C GLY A 24 -6.11 -3.62 13.70
N THR A 25 -7.42 -3.84 13.54
CA THR A 25 -8.02 -4.34 12.29
C THR A 25 -8.28 -3.20 11.31
N ALA A 26 -7.85 -3.37 10.06
CA ALA A 26 -8.13 -2.41 9.00
C ALA A 26 -9.63 -2.35 8.71
N LYS A 27 -10.17 -1.13 8.69
CA LYS A 27 -11.60 -0.91 8.45
C LYS A 27 -11.94 -0.66 7.00
N LYS A 28 -11.06 0.05 6.28
CA LYS A 28 -11.23 0.44 4.87
C LYS A 28 -9.86 0.59 4.23
N ALA A 29 -9.74 0.15 2.98
CA ALA A 29 -8.70 0.57 2.06
C ALA A 29 -9.24 1.76 1.26
N ARG A 30 -8.58 2.91 1.35
CA ARG A 30 -8.94 4.11 0.58
C ARG A 30 -8.04 4.19 -0.63
N SER A 31 -8.62 4.56 -1.77
CA SER A 31 -7.97 4.72 -3.06
C SER A 31 -8.12 6.15 -3.58
N SER A 32 -7.56 6.42 -4.75
CA SER A 32 -7.71 7.66 -5.53
C SER A 32 -7.36 8.91 -4.72
N ALA A 33 -6.24 8.83 -4.00
CA ALA A 33 -5.72 9.92 -3.17
C ALA A 33 -6.78 10.54 -2.23
N PHE A 34 -7.63 9.72 -1.59
CA PHE A 34 -8.70 10.18 -0.68
C PHE A 34 -8.22 11.16 0.40
N PHE A 35 -6.98 11.02 0.88
CA PHE A 35 -6.36 11.89 1.89
C PHE A 35 -5.53 13.05 1.29
N GLY A 36 -5.70 13.31 -0.01
CA GLY A 36 -4.86 14.20 -0.80
C GLY A 36 -3.72 13.45 -1.50
N PRO A 37 -3.26 13.95 -2.66
CA PRO A 37 -2.13 13.36 -3.37
C PRO A 37 -0.84 13.59 -2.59
N GLY A 38 0.02 12.58 -2.56
CA GLY A 38 1.39 12.76 -2.07
C GLY A 38 2.23 13.56 -3.08
N GLN A 39 3.45 13.91 -2.66
CA GLN A 39 4.45 14.55 -3.52
C GLN A 39 5.70 13.68 -3.56
N GLY A 40 6.37 13.63 -4.71
CA GLY A 40 7.59 12.87 -4.92
C GLY A 40 7.36 11.49 -5.53
N GLU A 41 8.26 10.56 -5.23
CA GLU A 41 8.31 9.22 -5.84
C GLU A 41 7.14 8.33 -5.40
N ILE A 42 6.65 7.50 -6.33
CA ILE A 42 5.77 6.37 -6.05
C ILE A 42 6.67 5.13 -5.93
N TRP A 43 6.80 4.57 -4.72
CA TRP A 43 7.76 3.49 -4.47
C TRP A 43 7.20 2.10 -4.72
N LEU A 44 5.91 1.92 -4.48
CA LEU A 44 5.23 0.64 -4.53
C LEU A 44 4.01 0.76 -5.45
N ASP A 45 3.78 -0.28 -6.23
CA ASP A 45 2.64 -0.45 -7.13
C ASP A 45 2.18 -1.92 -7.06
N ASP A 46 0.98 -2.22 -7.53
CA ASP A 46 0.39 -3.57 -7.61
C ASP A 46 0.67 -4.43 -6.36
N VAL A 47 0.48 -3.83 -5.17
CA VAL A 47 0.74 -4.50 -3.91
C VAL A 47 -0.38 -5.50 -3.65
N ALA A 48 -0.03 -6.79 -3.58
CA ALA A 48 -1.01 -7.87 -3.48
C ALA A 48 -0.77 -8.74 -2.24
N CYS A 49 -0.93 -8.17 -1.05
CA CYS A 49 -0.72 -8.87 0.20
C CYS A 49 -1.74 -10.02 0.42
N THR A 50 -1.31 -11.06 1.12
CA THR A 50 -2.20 -12.09 1.67
C THR A 50 -2.94 -11.59 2.91
N GLY A 51 -2.41 -10.58 3.59
CA GLY A 51 -2.97 -9.96 4.80
C GLY A 51 -2.28 -10.41 6.09
N ASN A 52 -1.28 -11.30 6.02
CA ASN A 52 -0.55 -11.87 7.17
C ASN A 52 0.88 -11.36 7.30
N GLU A 53 1.33 -10.58 6.32
CA GLU A 53 2.66 -10.00 6.27
C GLU A 53 2.86 -8.99 7.41
N THR A 54 4.12 -8.80 7.80
CA THR A 54 4.53 -7.82 8.83
C THR A 54 4.86 -6.45 8.24
N SER A 55 5.00 -6.36 6.92
CA SER A 55 5.35 -5.14 6.19
C SER A 55 4.87 -5.27 4.75
N LEU A 56 4.49 -4.15 4.13
CA LEU A 56 4.15 -4.10 2.69
C LEU A 56 5.32 -4.56 1.81
N LEU A 57 6.55 -4.46 2.31
CA LEU A 57 7.75 -4.89 1.57
C LEU A 57 7.85 -6.41 1.41
N HIS A 58 7.11 -7.17 2.22
CA HIS A 58 7.05 -8.63 2.15
C HIS A 58 5.90 -9.16 1.30
N CYS A 59 5.06 -8.28 0.77
CA CYS A 59 3.97 -8.67 -0.13
C CYS A 59 4.50 -8.87 -1.56
N PRO A 60 3.85 -9.71 -2.37
CA PRO A 60 4.04 -9.73 -3.81
C PRO A 60 3.80 -8.33 -4.40
N ARG A 61 4.75 -7.84 -5.19
CA ARG A 61 4.74 -6.53 -5.85
C ARG A 61 5.87 -6.45 -6.90
N PRO A 62 5.82 -5.47 -7.82
CA PRO A 62 6.94 -5.12 -8.69
C PRO A 62 8.17 -4.56 -7.93
N PRO A 63 9.32 -4.42 -8.62
CA PRO A 63 10.48 -3.70 -8.12
C PRO A 63 10.15 -2.28 -7.66
N PHE A 64 10.98 -1.75 -6.76
CA PHE A 64 10.79 -0.39 -6.25
C PHE A 64 10.87 0.66 -7.36
N GLY A 65 9.91 1.59 -7.37
CA GLY A 65 9.86 2.69 -8.34
C GLY A 65 9.27 2.30 -9.70
N GLU A 66 9.06 1.01 -9.98
CA GLU A 66 8.31 0.58 -11.16
C GLU A 66 6.81 0.72 -10.86
N ASN A 67 6.18 1.70 -11.50
CA ASN A 67 4.76 1.97 -11.36
C ASN A 67 4.17 2.57 -12.64
N ASN A 68 2.87 2.40 -12.84
CA ASN A 68 2.14 2.97 -13.98
C ASN A 68 1.35 4.27 -13.62
N CYS A 69 1.37 4.66 -12.35
CA CYS A 69 0.50 5.66 -11.76
C CYS A 69 1.06 7.10 -11.89
N ARG A 70 0.21 8.11 -11.69
CA ARG A 70 0.56 9.53 -11.86
C ARG A 70 -0.02 10.44 -10.79
#